data_AF-A0A6M4H2T1-F1
#
_entry.id   AF-A0A6M4H2T1-F1
#
_cell.length_a   1.000
_cell.length_b   1.000
_cell.length_c   1.000
_cell.angle_alpha   90.00
_cell.angle_beta   90.00
_cell.angle_gamma   90.00
#
_symmetry.space_group_name_H-M   'P 1'
#
loop_
_entity.id
_entity.type
_entity.pdbx_description
1 polymer ?
#
loop_
_entity_poly.entity_id
_entity_poly.type
_entity_poly.pdbx_seq_one_letter_code
_entity_poly.pdbx_strand_id
1 'polypeptide(L)'
;MAGFVMKQAGSVPARWDQAIGVFDSGSGGMVAASYLARMLKDSGIAAGTYFFGDTANLPYGKRTQENVAALSDAVIERLAPVCPVIGIACNTASAAWSNFGRAGKAGTRPQVFSVVQVAAELGYERARTVLDARSNLRTKVVGVLGTELTATIQSHAAVIVQLHRAALSKAIGHELPLVPYEFGPAGLRPTLPAGTIDFATTPHIGVLREDEQAPGGTTRAAIVNWDPPAELPQAVRIVARDAQKLVAAVDVAHILDEEGRVKMEWRDRLSEYLAQVSQDLMQRRATSLILGCTHFEYFERDFSMLLPTLAARGGIVSPSGALATRLLDAYLAYIEAHPVQPVVEARAACFQFSGERPPDATFKALGLAEVTLVSPT
;
A
#
# COMPACT_ATOMS: atom_id res chain seq x y z
N MET A 1 22.78 -22.41 -16.02
CA MET A 1 21.68 -21.43 -16.08
C MET A 1 20.38 -22.20 -15.89
N ALA A 2 19.67 -21.99 -14.79
CA ALA A 2 18.32 -22.56 -14.64
C ALA A 2 17.40 -21.86 -15.64
N GLY A 3 16.77 -22.61 -16.54
CA GLY A 3 15.85 -22.05 -17.53
C GLY A 3 14.56 -21.56 -16.87
N PHE A 4 13.97 -20.50 -17.43
CA PHE A 4 12.62 -20.06 -17.07
C PHE A 4 11.61 -21.14 -17.51
N VAL A 5 10.86 -21.70 -16.57
CA VAL A 5 9.88 -22.77 -16.82
C VAL A 5 8.49 -22.26 -16.47
N MET A 6 7.61 -22.25 -17.47
CA MET A 6 6.22 -21.84 -17.32
C MET A 6 5.31 -23.03 -17.61
N LYS A 7 4.51 -23.44 -16.61
CA LYS A 7 3.51 -24.52 -16.77
C LYS A 7 2.13 -23.89 -16.98
N GLN A 8 1.40 -24.34 -18.00
CA GLN A 8 0.01 -23.95 -18.22
C GLN A 8 -0.93 -24.94 -17.52
N ALA A 9 -1.94 -24.42 -16.81
CA ALA A 9 -2.97 -25.20 -16.14
C ALA A 9 -4.37 -24.69 -16.49
N GLY A 10 -5.31 -25.62 -16.76
CA GLY A 10 -6.70 -25.29 -17.08
C GLY A 10 -7.56 -24.90 -15.87
N SER A 11 -7.12 -25.23 -14.66
CA SER A 11 -7.74 -24.84 -13.39
C SER A 11 -6.68 -24.79 -12.29
N VAL A 12 -7.02 -24.17 -11.16
CA VAL A 12 -6.17 -24.19 -9.95
C VAL A 12 -5.93 -25.65 -9.55
N PRO A 13 -4.67 -26.11 -9.46
CA PRO A 13 -4.40 -27.49 -9.07
C PRO A 13 -5.00 -27.81 -7.69
N ALA A 14 -5.44 -29.05 -7.47
CA ALA A 14 -6.14 -29.47 -6.25
C ALA A 14 -5.31 -29.39 -4.95
N ARG A 15 -4.04 -28.96 -4.99
CA ARG A 15 -3.08 -28.94 -3.88
C ARG A 15 -2.59 -27.52 -3.51
N TRP A 16 -3.35 -26.50 -3.88
CA TRP A 16 -3.15 -25.10 -3.45
C TRP A 16 -4.00 -24.76 -2.23
N ASP A 17 -4.57 -25.77 -1.59
CA ASP A 17 -5.18 -25.64 -0.27
C ASP A 17 -4.13 -25.10 0.70
N GLN A 18 -4.44 -23.94 1.30
CA GLN A 18 -3.56 -23.24 2.22
C GLN A 18 -2.39 -22.49 1.57
N ALA A 19 -2.54 -22.01 0.33
CA ALA A 19 -1.63 -21.03 -0.25
C ALA A 19 -1.77 -19.64 0.41
N ILE A 20 -0.79 -18.77 0.20
CA ILE A 20 -0.91 -17.36 0.58
C ILE A 20 -1.39 -16.58 -0.65
N GLY A 21 -2.55 -15.93 -0.51
CA GLY A 21 -3.19 -15.18 -1.58
C GLY A 21 -2.65 -13.76 -1.70
N VAL A 22 -2.42 -13.30 -2.93
CA VAL A 22 -2.11 -11.91 -3.26
C VAL A 22 -3.07 -11.45 -4.35
N PHE A 23 -3.86 -10.42 -4.07
CA PHE A 23 -4.83 -9.84 -4.99
C PHE A 23 -4.37 -8.45 -5.44
N ASP A 24 -4.40 -8.22 -6.76
CA ASP A 24 -4.24 -6.90 -7.35
C ASP A 24 -5.27 -6.66 -8.46
N SER A 25 -5.53 -5.39 -8.79
CA SER A 25 -6.39 -5.07 -9.93
C SER A 25 -5.71 -5.35 -11.28
N GLY A 26 -4.38 -5.45 -11.33
CA GLY A 26 -3.64 -5.64 -12.56
C GLY A 26 -2.35 -6.42 -12.35
N SER A 27 -1.26 -5.96 -12.98
CA SER A 27 0.06 -6.60 -12.90
C SER A 27 0.96 -6.02 -11.80
N GLY A 28 0.61 -4.87 -11.22
CA GLY A 28 1.43 -4.16 -10.24
C GLY A 28 1.71 -5.01 -9.00
N GLY A 29 0.69 -5.70 -8.48
CA GLY A 29 0.84 -6.55 -7.29
C GLY A 29 1.69 -7.81 -7.48
N MET A 30 2.15 -8.10 -8.71
CA MET A 30 3.13 -9.17 -8.95
C MET A 30 4.44 -8.91 -8.21
N VAL A 31 4.77 -7.64 -7.91
CA VAL A 31 5.93 -7.27 -7.07
C VAL A 31 5.79 -7.86 -5.66
N ALA A 32 4.63 -7.71 -5.02
CA ALA A 32 4.38 -8.31 -3.70
C ALA A 32 4.40 -9.85 -3.76
N ALA A 33 3.81 -10.42 -4.81
CA ALA A 33 3.82 -11.87 -5.02
C ALA A 33 5.23 -12.43 -5.25
N SER A 34 6.11 -11.69 -5.95
CA SER A 34 7.48 -12.13 -6.20
C SER A 34 8.33 -12.09 -4.93
N TYR A 35 8.19 -11.05 -4.10
CA TYR A 35 8.80 -11.02 -2.77
C TYR A 35 8.37 -12.22 -1.93
N LEU A 36 7.07 -12.48 -1.87
CA LEU A 36 6.52 -13.60 -1.10
C LEU A 36 7.01 -14.96 -1.60
N ALA A 37 6.97 -15.19 -2.92
CA ALA A 37 7.45 -16.43 -3.53
C ALA A 37 8.95 -16.68 -3.23
N ARG A 38 9.76 -15.63 -3.28
CA ARG A 38 11.18 -15.71 -2.91
C ARG A 38 11.37 -16.01 -1.42
N MET A 39 10.64 -15.33 -0.53
CA MET A 39 10.71 -15.56 0.92
C MET A 39 10.31 -17.00 1.29
N LEU A 40 9.27 -17.54 0.67
CA LEU A 40 8.86 -18.94 0.84
C LEU A 40 9.94 -19.92 0.35
N LYS A 41 10.52 -19.63 -0.83
CA LYS A 41 11.63 -20.43 -1.37
C LYS A 41 12.85 -20.43 -0.45
N ASP A 42 13.25 -19.26 0.03
CA ASP A 42 14.46 -19.07 0.84
C ASP A 42 14.30 -19.64 2.26
N SER A 43 13.09 -19.61 2.81
CA SER A 43 12.77 -20.19 4.14
C SER A 43 12.55 -21.71 4.12
N GLY A 44 12.30 -22.31 2.96
CA GLY A 44 12.01 -23.74 2.83
C GLY A 44 10.61 -24.16 3.32
N ILE A 45 9.73 -23.20 3.58
CA ILE A 45 8.34 -23.45 3.99
C ILE A 45 7.58 -24.08 2.83
N ALA A 46 6.88 -25.19 3.09
CA ALA A 46 6.11 -25.93 2.09
C ALA A 46 4.73 -25.29 1.82
N ALA A 47 4.73 -24.02 1.42
CA ALA A 47 3.56 -23.24 1.02
C ALA A 47 3.74 -22.64 -0.39
N GLY A 48 2.63 -22.25 -1.02
CA GLY A 48 2.61 -21.62 -2.34
C GLY A 48 2.14 -20.16 -2.29
N THR A 49 2.56 -19.37 -3.28
CA THR A 49 2.01 -18.03 -3.53
C THR A 49 0.92 -18.12 -4.61
N TYR A 50 -0.31 -17.71 -4.30
CA TYR A 50 -1.38 -17.57 -5.29
C TYR A 50 -1.60 -16.09 -5.58
N PHE A 51 -1.20 -15.63 -6.75
CA PHE A 51 -1.52 -14.31 -7.25
C PHE A 51 -2.78 -14.30 -8.14
N PHE A 52 -3.70 -13.37 -7.87
CA PHE A 52 -4.84 -13.09 -8.73
C PHE A 52 -4.83 -11.62 -9.17
N GLY A 53 -4.73 -11.38 -10.47
CA GLY A 53 -4.83 -10.06 -11.10
C GLY A 53 -6.17 -9.87 -11.79
N ASP A 54 -6.98 -8.90 -11.37
CA ASP A 54 -8.30 -8.62 -11.98
C ASP A 54 -8.22 -7.75 -13.26
N THR A 55 -7.40 -8.17 -14.22
CA THR A 55 -7.06 -7.39 -15.41
C THR A 55 -8.26 -7.09 -16.32
N ALA A 56 -9.31 -7.92 -16.31
CA ALA A 56 -10.54 -7.67 -17.07
C ALA A 56 -11.30 -6.40 -16.61
N ASN A 57 -11.05 -5.94 -15.39
CA ASN A 57 -11.74 -4.79 -14.80
C ASN A 57 -10.85 -3.54 -14.65
N LEU A 58 -9.63 -3.55 -15.19
CA LEU A 58 -8.75 -2.38 -15.18
C LEU A 58 -9.35 -1.16 -15.92
N PRO A 59 -8.97 0.07 -15.53
CA PRO A 59 -8.26 0.45 -14.31
C PRO A 59 -9.22 0.68 -13.13
N TYR A 60 -8.88 0.17 -11.95
CA TYR A 60 -9.68 0.44 -10.73
C TYR A 60 -9.69 1.91 -10.34
N GLY A 61 -8.59 2.63 -10.61
CA GLY A 61 -8.42 4.05 -10.23
C GLY A 61 -9.45 5.01 -10.81
N LYS A 62 -10.21 4.62 -11.84
CA LYS A 62 -11.27 5.42 -12.49
C LYS A 62 -12.70 4.98 -12.18
N ARG A 63 -12.87 4.00 -11.28
CA ARG A 63 -14.18 3.45 -10.89
C ARG A 63 -14.68 4.12 -9.61
N THR A 64 -15.94 3.92 -9.25
CA THR A 64 -16.47 4.39 -7.95
C THR A 64 -15.98 3.49 -6.81
N GLN A 65 -15.98 4.03 -5.59
CA GLN A 65 -15.57 3.29 -4.40
C GLN A 65 -16.43 2.03 -4.19
N GLU A 66 -17.75 2.12 -4.38
CA GLU A 66 -18.68 0.99 -4.21
C GLU A 66 -18.41 -0.10 -5.24
N ASN A 67 -18.12 0.28 -6.49
CA ASN A 67 -17.82 -0.68 -7.54
C ASN A 67 -16.51 -1.42 -7.24
N VAL A 68 -15.47 -0.70 -6.80
CA VAL A 68 -14.18 -1.32 -6.43
C VAL A 68 -14.32 -2.22 -5.20
N ALA A 69 -15.11 -1.82 -4.20
CA ALA A 69 -15.38 -2.64 -3.02
C ALA A 69 -16.07 -3.96 -3.40
N ALA A 70 -17.10 -3.91 -4.26
CA ALA A 70 -17.81 -5.10 -4.73
C ALA A 70 -16.92 -6.05 -5.57
N LEU A 71 -16.05 -5.49 -6.43
CA LEU A 71 -15.07 -6.29 -7.15
C LEU A 71 -14.07 -6.95 -6.19
N SER A 72 -13.63 -6.23 -5.17
CA SER A 72 -12.71 -6.76 -4.15
C SER A 72 -13.35 -7.90 -3.35
N ASP A 73 -14.63 -7.77 -2.96
CA ASP A 73 -15.38 -8.87 -2.32
C ASP A 73 -15.41 -10.12 -3.21
N ALA A 74 -15.73 -9.98 -4.50
CA ALA A 74 -15.79 -11.10 -5.43
C ALA A 74 -14.44 -11.83 -5.57
N VAL A 75 -13.32 -11.09 -5.59
CA VAL A 75 -11.99 -11.69 -5.63
C VAL A 75 -11.62 -12.38 -4.32
N ILE A 76 -11.95 -11.77 -3.18
CA ILE A 76 -11.68 -12.36 -1.86
C ILE A 76 -12.51 -13.63 -1.68
N GLU A 77 -13.79 -13.64 -2.07
CA GLU A 77 -14.64 -14.84 -2.04
C GLU A 77 -14.10 -15.95 -2.94
N ARG A 78 -13.48 -15.60 -4.08
CA ARG A 78 -12.80 -16.58 -4.96
C ARG A 78 -11.55 -17.19 -4.31
N LEU A 79 -10.75 -16.39 -3.60
CA LEU A 79 -9.48 -16.82 -3.00
C LEU A 79 -9.67 -17.53 -1.65
N ALA A 80 -10.68 -17.14 -0.87
CA ALA A 80 -10.94 -17.63 0.48
C ALA A 80 -10.98 -19.16 0.66
N PRO A 81 -11.48 -19.97 -0.30
CA PRO A 81 -11.49 -21.44 -0.17
C PRO A 81 -10.10 -22.08 -0.17
N VAL A 82 -9.10 -21.42 -0.75
CA VAL A 82 -7.74 -21.97 -0.93
C VAL A 82 -6.67 -21.15 -0.21
N CYS A 83 -6.94 -19.89 0.12
CA CYS A 83 -6.00 -18.99 0.78
C CYS A 83 -6.51 -18.58 2.18
N PRO A 84 -5.97 -19.13 3.29
CA PRO A 84 -6.30 -18.71 4.65
C PRO A 84 -5.74 -17.33 5.01
N VAL A 85 -4.76 -16.84 4.25
CA VAL A 85 -4.17 -15.51 4.38
C VAL A 85 -4.18 -14.85 3.00
N ILE A 86 -4.68 -13.62 2.92
CA ILE A 86 -4.82 -12.86 1.67
C ILE A 86 -4.28 -11.45 1.87
N GLY A 87 -3.43 -10.98 0.96
CA GLY A 87 -3.02 -9.59 0.87
C GLY A 87 -3.66 -8.89 -0.32
N ILE A 88 -4.34 -7.77 -0.08
CA ILE A 88 -4.75 -6.86 -1.14
C ILE A 88 -3.54 -5.98 -1.46
N ALA A 89 -2.81 -6.31 -2.53
CA ALA A 89 -1.67 -5.54 -3.03
C ALA A 89 -2.11 -4.28 -3.80
N CYS A 90 -3.35 -4.23 -4.30
CA CYS A 90 -3.85 -3.02 -4.96
C CYS A 90 -4.17 -1.93 -3.93
N ASN A 91 -3.55 -0.77 -4.08
CA ASN A 91 -3.80 0.38 -3.21
C ASN A 91 -5.21 0.93 -3.36
N THR A 92 -5.73 0.96 -4.59
CA THR A 92 -7.10 1.41 -4.87
C THR A 92 -8.14 0.46 -4.25
N ALA A 93 -7.96 -0.84 -4.42
CA ALA A 93 -8.83 -1.85 -3.80
C ALA A 93 -8.74 -1.78 -2.27
N SER A 94 -7.52 -1.63 -1.74
CA SER A 94 -7.29 -1.50 -0.29
C SER A 94 -7.89 -0.21 0.29
N ALA A 95 -7.96 0.87 -0.49
CA ALA A 95 -8.59 2.11 -0.06
C ALA A 95 -10.12 2.01 -0.08
N ALA A 96 -10.70 1.26 -1.02
CA ALA A 96 -12.13 1.14 -1.19
C ALA A 96 -12.78 0.08 -0.29
N TRP A 97 -12.06 -1.00 0.01
CA TRP A 97 -12.57 -2.16 0.75
C TRP A 97 -12.33 -2.03 2.26
N SER A 98 -13.35 -2.29 3.09
CA SER A 98 -13.32 -2.00 4.53
C SER A 98 -13.31 -3.23 5.44
N ASN A 99 -13.51 -4.45 4.91
CA ASN A 99 -13.70 -5.67 5.72
C ASN A 99 -12.38 -6.36 6.13
N PHE A 100 -11.31 -5.61 6.41
CA PHE A 100 -10.01 -6.19 6.78
C PHE A 100 -10.03 -7.03 8.07
N GLY A 101 -9.05 -7.91 8.22
CA GLY A 101 -9.00 -8.90 9.30
C GLY A 101 -9.64 -10.22 8.88
N ARG A 102 -10.41 -10.87 9.76
CA ARG A 102 -11.07 -12.14 9.43
C ARG A 102 -12.36 -11.87 8.64
N ALA A 103 -12.32 -12.04 7.32
CA ALA A 103 -13.43 -11.78 6.40
C ALA A 103 -13.92 -13.07 5.73
N GLY A 104 -15.20 -13.15 5.33
CA GLY A 104 -15.76 -14.31 4.61
C GLY A 104 -16.84 -15.09 5.37
N LYS A 105 -17.38 -16.14 4.74
CA LYS A 105 -18.46 -16.99 5.29
C LYS A 105 -17.95 -17.88 6.43
N ALA A 106 -18.84 -18.26 7.35
CA ALA A 106 -18.51 -19.15 8.47
C ALA A 106 -17.93 -20.48 7.96
N GLY A 107 -16.69 -20.80 8.36
CA GLY A 107 -15.94 -21.98 7.88
C GLY A 107 -14.76 -21.68 6.95
N THR A 108 -14.76 -20.51 6.29
CA THR A 108 -13.69 -20.05 5.36
C THR A 108 -13.44 -18.55 5.57
N ARG A 109 -12.87 -18.18 6.73
CA ARG A 109 -12.57 -16.77 7.05
C ARG A 109 -11.08 -16.49 6.92
N PRO A 110 -10.56 -16.17 5.72
CA PRO A 110 -9.19 -15.74 5.58
C PRO A 110 -8.89 -14.50 6.41
N GLN A 111 -7.62 -14.38 6.82
CA GLN A 111 -7.09 -13.12 7.32
C GLN A 111 -6.66 -12.26 6.14
N VAL A 112 -7.32 -11.11 5.98
CA VAL A 112 -7.12 -10.19 4.86
C VAL A 112 -6.34 -8.95 5.31
N PHE A 113 -5.27 -8.62 4.58
CA PHE A 113 -4.36 -7.51 4.86
C PHE A 113 -4.42 -6.43 3.78
N SER A 114 -4.19 -5.19 4.20
CA SER A 114 -4.23 -3.98 3.37
C SER A 114 -2.82 -3.49 3.04
N VAL A 115 -2.49 -3.26 1.77
CA VAL A 115 -1.25 -2.58 1.39
C VAL A 115 -1.22 -1.14 1.90
N VAL A 116 -2.38 -0.47 1.98
CA VAL A 116 -2.50 0.92 2.45
C VAL A 116 -2.10 1.02 3.92
N GLN A 117 -2.54 0.07 4.75
CA GLN A 117 -2.16 0.00 6.16
C GLN A 117 -0.64 -0.15 6.31
N VAL A 118 -0.04 -1.09 5.56
CA VAL A 118 1.41 -1.35 5.56
C VAL A 118 2.18 -0.10 5.10
N ALA A 119 1.74 0.52 4.00
CA ALA A 119 2.38 1.70 3.43
C ALA A 119 2.34 2.90 4.39
N ALA A 120 1.18 3.14 5.01
CA ALA A 120 0.99 4.22 5.99
C ALA A 120 1.83 4.03 7.25
N GLU A 121 1.90 2.81 7.79
CA GLU A 121 2.76 2.48 8.93
C GLU A 121 4.23 2.78 8.64
N LEU A 122 4.75 2.30 7.51
CA LEU A 122 6.13 2.54 7.11
C LEU A 122 6.40 4.01 6.80
N GLY A 123 5.49 4.68 6.11
CA GLY A 123 5.62 6.09 5.75
C GLY A 123 5.64 7.00 6.96
N TYR A 124 4.78 6.74 7.95
CA TYR A 124 4.77 7.44 9.22
C TYR A 124 6.04 7.15 10.04
N GLU A 125 6.42 5.88 10.15
CA GLU A 125 7.61 5.45 10.90
C GLU A 125 8.87 6.13 10.36
N ARG A 126 9.11 6.04 9.04
CA ARG A 126 10.25 6.69 8.40
C ARG A 126 10.22 8.19 8.56
N ALA A 127 9.06 8.82 8.43
CA ALA A 127 8.94 10.26 8.63
C ALA A 127 9.30 10.69 10.05
N ARG A 128 8.81 9.96 11.07
CA ARG A 128 9.06 10.34 12.47
C ARG A 128 10.51 10.14 12.89
N THR A 129 11.20 9.11 12.38
CA THR A 129 12.58 8.80 12.77
C THR A 129 13.64 9.60 12.02
N VAL A 130 13.29 10.30 10.92
CA VAL A 130 14.23 11.14 10.19
C VAL A 130 14.66 12.32 11.07
N LEU A 131 15.92 12.31 11.48
CA LEU A 131 16.56 13.45 12.16
C LEU A 131 16.84 14.56 11.15
N ASP A 132 16.32 15.76 11.39
CA ASP A 132 16.66 16.93 10.58
C ASP A 132 17.40 17.95 11.44
N ALA A 133 18.72 17.94 11.35
CA ALA A 133 19.61 18.85 12.08
C ALA A 133 19.40 20.34 11.70
N ARG A 134 18.67 20.64 10.62
CA ARG A 134 18.42 22.01 10.13
C ARG A 134 17.00 22.49 10.37
N SER A 135 16.13 21.68 10.96
CA SER A 135 14.72 22.00 11.17
C SER A 135 14.42 22.14 12.66
N ASN A 136 14.27 23.38 13.12
CA ASN A 136 13.57 23.68 14.38
C ASN A 136 12.08 23.26 14.32
N LEU A 137 11.57 22.89 13.13
CA LEU A 137 10.21 22.39 12.97
C LEU A 137 10.22 20.88 13.28
N ARG A 138 9.63 20.52 14.43
CA ARG A 138 9.24 19.14 14.74
C ARG A 138 8.10 18.63 13.83
N THR A 139 7.75 19.36 12.77
CA THR A 139 6.74 18.98 11.78
C THR A 139 7.35 18.08 10.71
N LYS A 140 6.72 16.93 10.43
CA LYS A 140 7.10 16.01 9.36
C LYS A 140 6.13 16.08 8.20
N VAL A 141 6.63 15.85 6.98
CA VAL A 141 5.81 15.91 5.77
C VAL A 141 5.84 14.54 5.09
N VAL A 142 4.69 13.86 5.05
CA VAL A 142 4.53 12.57 4.36
C VAL A 142 3.87 12.81 3.01
N GLY A 143 4.62 12.53 1.94
CA GLY A 143 4.08 12.50 0.59
C GLY A 143 3.38 11.18 0.31
N VAL A 144 2.28 11.22 -0.43
CA VAL A 144 1.59 10.03 -0.94
C VAL A 144 1.30 10.24 -2.41
N LEU A 145 1.84 9.37 -3.26
CA LEU A 145 1.41 9.29 -4.66
C LEU A 145 0.39 8.18 -4.78
N GLY A 146 -0.74 8.43 -5.41
CA GLY A 146 -1.77 7.41 -5.63
C GLY A 146 -2.35 7.48 -7.04
N THR A 147 -3.22 6.54 -7.36
CA THR A 147 -4.19 6.70 -8.46
C THR A 147 -5.21 7.76 -8.08
N GLU A 148 -6.00 8.23 -9.05
CA GLU A 148 -7.07 9.22 -8.86
C GLU A 148 -7.99 8.83 -7.68
N LEU A 149 -8.63 7.66 -7.72
CA LEU A 149 -9.49 7.20 -6.62
C LEU A 149 -8.75 7.04 -5.28
N THR A 150 -7.48 6.61 -5.28
CA THR A 150 -6.70 6.45 -4.04
C THR A 150 -6.42 7.81 -3.39
N ALA A 151 -6.12 8.82 -4.22
CA ALA A 151 -5.90 10.19 -3.79
C ALA A 151 -7.21 10.85 -3.30
N THR A 152 -8.35 10.52 -3.89
CA THR A 152 -9.68 11.01 -3.46
C THR A 152 -10.13 10.39 -2.13
N ILE A 153 -10.01 9.07 -1.97
CA ILE A 153 -10.44 8.38 -0.73
C ILE A 153 -9.53 8.76 0.46
N GLN A 154 -8.24 9.01 0.20
CA GLN A 154 -7.25 9.39 1.21
C GLN A 154 -7.03 8.37 2.35
N SER A 155 -7.23 7.08 2.07
CA SER A 155 -7.09 6.02 3.09
C SER A 155 -5.71 6.01 3.76
N HIS A 156 -4.63 6.27 3.01
CA HIS A 156 -3.28 6.43 3.59
C HIS A 156 -3.23 7.53 4.64
N ALA A 157 -3.83 8.69 4.35
CA ALA A 157 -3.81 9.83 5.24
C ALA A 157 -4.59 9.53 6.53
N ALA A 158 -5.77 8.91 6.41
CA ALA A 158 -6.58 8.49 7.55
C ALA A 158 -5.81 7.54 8.48
N VAL A 159 -5.11 6.55 7.93
CA VAL A 159 -4.28 5.62 8.73
C VAL A 159 -3.12 6.36 9.39
N ILE A 160 -2.39 7.22 8.69
CA ILE A 160 -1.28 8.01 9.26
C ILE A 160 -1.76 8.86 10.45
N VAL A 161 -2.95 9.45 10.35
CA VAL A 161 -3.55 10.22 11.45
C VAL A 161 -3.83 9.36 12.66
N GLN A 162 -4.41 8.18 12.46
CA GLN A 162 -4.68 7.24 13.55
C GLN A 162 -3.38 6.79 14.21
N LEU A 163 -2.34 6.49 13.44
CA LEU A 163 -1.02 6.11 13.95
C LEU A 163 -0.38 7.23 14.75
N HIS A 164 -0.43 8.46 14.24
CA HIS A 164 0.12 9.61 14.95
C HIS A 164 -0.63 9.87 16.25
N ARG A 165 -1.96 9.83 16.23
CA ARG A 165 -2.81 9.94 17.42
C ARG A 165 -2.47 8.87 18.45
N ALA A 166 -2.32 7.62 18.02
CA ALA A 166 -1.99 6.52 18.91
C ALA A 166 -0.60 6.70 19.55
N ALA A 167 0.39 7.15 18.78
CA ALA A 167 1.73 7.44 19.29
C ALA A 167 1.72 8.56 20.35
N LEU A 168 1.00 9.66 20.08
CA LEU A 168 0.85 10.76 21.03
C LEU A 168 0.08 10.31 22.28
N SER A 169 -1.03 9.59 22.11
CA SER A 169 -1.84 9.08 23.22
C SER A 169 -1.01 8.18 24.14
N LYS A 170 -0.18 7.31 23.57
CA LYS A 170 0.75 6.46 24.33
C LYS A 170 1.78 7.27 25.10
N ALA A 171 2.37 8.29 24.48
CA ALA A 171 3.38 9.14 25.11
C ALA A 171 2.81 9.96 26.29
N ILE A 172 1.54 10.32 26.19
CA ILE A 172 0.81 11.08 27.21
C ILE A 172 0.28 10.17 28.33
N GLY A 173 0.00 8.90 28.04
CA GLY A 173 -0.67 7.97 28.95
C GLY A 173 -2.21 8.12 28.97
N HIS A 174 -2.79 8.87 28.02
CA HIS A 174 -4.24 9.06 27.89
C HIS A 174 -4.66 9.02 26.42
N GLU A 175 -5.89 8.58 26.15
CA GLU A 175 -6.44 8.58 24.80
C GLU A 175 -6.84 10.00 24.36
N LEU A 176 -6.18 10.52 23.32
CA LEU A 176 -6.56 11.81 22.73
C LEU A 176 -7.85 11.66 21.92
N PRO A 177 -8.84 12.57 21.95
CA PRO A 177 -10.00 12.45 21.05
C PRO A 177 -9.59 12.58 19.57
N LEU A 178 -10.27 11.86 18.67
CA LEU A 178 -10.21 12.17 17.24
C LEU A 178 -10.92 13.51 17.04
N VAL A 179 -10.16 14.57 16.74
CA VAL A 179 -10.72 15.88 16.43
C VAL A 179 -11.17 15.87 14.97
N PRO A 180 -12.46 16.05 14.65
CA PRO A 180 -12.87 16.25 13.27
C PRO A 180 -12.35 17.62 12.81
N TYR A 181 -11.81 17.68 11.60
CA TYR A 181 -11.33 18.92 10.99
C TYR A 181 -12.18 19.24 9.75
N GLU A 182 -12.51 20.51 9.56
CA GLU A 182 -13.11 21.10 8.38
C GLU A 182 -12.08 21.93 7.60
N PHE A 183 -12.30 22.07 6.31
CA PHE A 183 -11.49 22.96 5.48
C PHE A 183 -12.08 24.36 5.43
N GLY A 184 -11.27 25.36 5.82
CA GLY A 184 -11.60 26.77 5.68
C GLY A 184 -10.70 27.49 4.66
N PRO A 185 -11.02 28.73 4.29
CA PRO A 185 -10.24 29.55 3.34
C PRO A 185 -8.77 29.81 3.74
N ALA A 186 -8.40 29.52 5.00
CA ALA A 186 -7.05 29.66 5.54
C ALA A 186 -6.37 28.31 5.85
N GLY A 187 -6.95 27.19 5.38
CA GLY A 187 -6.50 25.82 5.68
C GLY A 187 -7.41 25.09 6.66
N LEU A 188 -6.88 24.03 7.27
CA LEU A 188 -7.57 23.17 8.24
C LEU A 188 -8.07 23.95 9.46
N ARG A 189 -9.34 23.76 9.82
CA ARG A 189 -9.96 24.26 11.04
C ARG A 189 -10.65 23.11 11.79
N PRO A 190 -10.33 22.85 13.05
CA PRO A 190 -11.04 21.85 13.85
C PRO A 190 -12.51 22.23 14.03
N THR A 191 -13.42 21.24 14.03
CA THR A 191 -14.88 21.44 14.11
C THR A 191 -15.45 21.40 15.53
N LEU A 192 -14.58 21.29 16.53
CA LEU A 192 -15.00 21.28 17.93
C LEU A 192 -15.45 22.68 18.37
N PRO A 193 -16.39 22.77 19.34
CA PRO A 193 -16.78 24.04 19.94
C PRO A 193 -15.55 24.81 20.46
N ALA A 194 -15.51 26.13 20.24
CA ALA A 194 -14.45 26.98 20.76
C ALA A 194 -14.26 26.79 22.28
N GLY A 195 -13.01 26.61 22.73
CA GLY A 195 -12.67 26.31 24.13
C GLY A 195 -12.62 24.82 24.51
N THR A 196 -12.81 23.90 23.55
CA THR A 196 -12.71 22.45 23.80
C THR A 196 -11.26 21.94 23.76
N ILE A 197 -10.38 22.61 23.01
CA ILE A 197 -8.94 22.30 22.85
C ILE A 197 -8.17 23.63 22.67
N ASP A 198 -7.00 23.77 23.29
CA ASP A 198 -6.07 24.88 23.01
C ASP A 198 -5.27 24.58 21.75
N PHE A 199 -5.70 25.17 20.64
CA PHE A 199 -5.09 24.97 19.33
C PHE A 199 -3.71 25.63 19.18
N ALA A 200 -3.26 26.47 20.10
CA ALA A 200 -1.91 27.01 20.04
C ALA A 200 -0.87 26.03 20.62
N THR A 201 -1.30 25.11 21.51
CA THR A 201 -0.40 24.29 22.33
C THR A 201 -0.65 22.78 22.22
N THR A 202 -1.72 22.34 21.55
CA THR A 202 -2.03 20.91 21.32
C THR A 202 -1.42 20.41 20.01
N PRO A 203 -0.74 19.25 19.97
CA PRO A 203 -0.18 18.67 18.74
C PRO A 203 -1.29 18.41 17.70
N HIS A 204 -1.22 19.06 16.54
CA HIS A 204 -2.23 18.94 15.48
C HIS A 204 -1.96 17.76 14.57
N ILE A 205 -3.01 17.00 14.28
CA ILE A 205 -2.98 15.97 13.25
C ILE A 205 -3.80 16.46 12.05
N GLY A 206 -3.13 17.10 11.09
CA GLY A 206 -3.79 17.69 9.92
C GLY A 206 -3.78 16.79 8.69
N VAL A 207 -4.96 16.46 8.15
CA VAL A 207 -5.14 15.84 6.82
C VAL A 207 -5.66 16.89 5.85
N LEU A 208 -4.98 17.14 4.72
CA LEU A 208 -5.46 18.10 3.72
C LEU A 208 -6.40 17.41 2.71
N ARG A 209 -7.67 17.85 2.56
CA ARG A 209 -8.66 17.42 1.52
C ARG A 209 -9.07 18.61 0.66
N GLU A 210 -9.41 18.38 -0.62
CA GLU A 210 -9.82 19.44 -1.57
C GLU A 210 -11.35 19.53 -1.78
N ASP A 211 -12.16 18.71 -1.08
CA ASP A 211 -13.56 18.49 -1.43
C ASP A 211 -14.48 18.01 -0.25
N GLU A 212 -15.58 18.77 -0.01
CA GLU A 212 -16.85 18.50 0.76
C GLU A 212 -17.04 18.84 2.28
N GLN A 213 -18.34 18.98 2.71
CA GLN A 213 -18.90 19.58 3.97
C GLN A 213 -19.67 18.61 4.93
N ALA A 214 -19.42 18.73 6.26
CA ALA A 214 -20.20 18.45 7.54
C ALA A 214 -20.90 17.07 7.80
N PRO A 215 -21.35 16.63 9.04
CA PRO A 215 -21.49 17.28 10.39
C PRO A 215 -21.13 16.46 11.71
N GLY A 216 -20.91 17.16 12.87
CA GLY A 216 -21.48 16.86 14.23
C GLY A 216 -20.79 16.02 15.37
N GLY A 217 -20.21 16.69 16.41
CA GLY A 217 -20.08 16.40 17.89
C GLY A 217 -19.47 15.09 18.50
N THR A 218 -19.00 14.91 19.77
CA THR A 218 -18.32 15.66 20.88
C THR A 218 -17.69 14.65 21.90
N THR A 219 -16.48 14.84 22.48
CA THR A 219 -16.08 14.45 23.88
C THR A 219 -14.77 15.15 24.34
N ARG A 220 -14.62 15.47 25.64
CA ARG A 220 -13.60 16.35 26.27
C ARG A 220 -12.44 15.59 26.94
N ALA A 221 -11.20 15.89 26.52
CA ALA A 221 -9.98 15.88 27.35
C ALA A 221 -8.93 16.78 26.68
N ALA A 222 -8.32 17.72 27.42
CA ALA A 222 -7.27 18.61 26.91
C ALA A 222 -6.04 18.53 27.82
N ILE A 223 -4.86 18.45 27.22
CA ILE A 223 -3.57 18.51 27.91
C ILE A 223 -2.94 19.84 27.54
N VAL A 224 -2.64 20.66 28.54
CA VAL A 224 -2.10 22.00 28.37
C VAL A 224 -0.59 21.95 28.60
N ASN A 225 0.19 22.65 27.76
CA ASN A 225 1.65 22.79 27.86
C ASN A 225 2.45 21.47 27.76
N TRP A 226 2.10 20.60 26.82
CA TRP A 226 2.85 19.36 26.59
C TRP A 226 3.67 19.41 25.30
N ASP A 227 4.99 19.33 25.45
CA ASP A 227 5.90 19.08 24.34
C ASP A 227 6.07 17.57 24.19
N PRO A 228 5.88 16.99 22.98
CA PRO A 228 6.11 15.56 22.79
C PRO A 228 7.53 15.17 23.19
N PRO A 229 7.77 13.89 23.53
CA PRO A 229 9.12 13.35 23.60
C PRO A 229 9.92 13.68 22.34
N ALA A 230 11.23 13.87 22.45
CA ALA A 230 12.09 14.32 21.35
C ALA A 230 12.06 13.37 20.13
N GLU A 231 11.71 12.10 20.36
CA GLU A 231 11.55 11.05 19.36
C GLU A 231 10.21 11.08 18.60
N LEU A 232 9.27 11.97 18.97
CA LEU A 232 7.98 12.15 18.31
C LEU A 232 7.84 13.52 17.64
N PRO A 233 7.26 13.58 16.43
CA PRO A 233 6.99 14.84 15.77
C PRO A 233 5.85 15.59 16.48
N GLN A 234 5.92 16.93 16.49
CA GLN A 234 4.84 17.79 16.99
C GLN A 234 3.64 17.84 16.03
N ALA A 235 3.90 17.67 14.73
CA ALA A 235 2.87 17.68 13.72
C ALA A 235 3.27 16.80 12.54
N VAL A 236 2.28 16.21 11.87
CA VAL A 236 2.45 15.52 10.60
C VAL A 236 1.56 16.18 9.56
N ARG A 237 2.16 16.53 8.42
CA ARG A 237 1.46 17.07 7.25
C ARG A 237 1.48 16.02 6.15
N ILE A 238 0.33 15.73 5.58
CA ILE A 238 0.20 14.75 4.50
C ILE A 238 -0.05 15.50 3.20
N VAL A 239 0.67 15.13 2.14
CA VAL A 239 0.55 15.71 0.79
C VAL A 239 0.26 14.58 -0.18
N ALA A 240 -1.00 14.46 -0.62
CA ALA A 240 -1.43 13.46 -1.57
C ALA A 240 -1.46 14.03 -3.00
N ARG A 241 -0.97 13.27 -3.97
CA ARG A 241 -1.00 13.63 -5.41
C ARG A 241 -1.39 12.44 -6.27
N ASP A 242 -2.16 12.74 -7.31
CA ASP A 242 -2.46 11.78 -8.37
C ASP A 242 -1.26 11.56 -9.29
N ALA A 243 -0.99 10.30 -9.61
CA ALA A 243 0.00 9.87 -10.58
C ALA A 243 -0.56 8.76 -11.52
N GLN A 244 -1.87 8.81 -11.82
CA GLN A 244 -2.59 7.81 -12.63
C GLN A 244 -1.90 7.43 -13.95
N LYS A 245 -1.17 8.35 -14.59
CA LYS A 245 -0.50 8.09 -15.88
C LYS A 245 0.60 7.02 -15.76
N LEU A 246 1.20 6.80 -14.58
CA LEU A 246 2.19 5.74 -14.38
C LEU A 246 1.58 4.34 -14.51
N VAL A 247 0.30 4.17 -14.13
CA VAL A 247 -0.41 2.90 -14.32
C VAL A 247 -0.56 2.59 -15.80
N ALA A 248 -1.01 3.58 -16.59
CA ALA A 248 -1.15 3.43 -18.04
C ALA A 248 0.21 3.21 -18.71
N ALA A 249 1.29 3.80 -18.19
CA ALA A 249 2.64 3.59 -18.71
C ALA A 249 3.08 2.12 -18.63
N VAL A 250 2.75 1.43 -17.54
CA VAL A 250 3.12 0.02 -17.34
C VAL A 250 2.15 -0.94 -18.02
N ASP A 251 0.85 -0.81 -17.76
CA ASP A 251 -0.14 -1.80 -18.18
C ASP A 251 -0.65 -1.60 -19.61
N VAL A 252 -0.54 -0.39 -20.19
CA VAL A 252 -1.03 -0.08 -21.54
C VAL A 252 0.10 0.18 -22.51
N ALA A 253 1.04 1.07 -22.14
CA ALA A 253 2.16 1.44 -23.02
C ALA A 253 3.34 0.47 -22.91
N HIS A 254 3.36 -0.42 -21.92
CA HIS A 254 4.41 -1.39 -21.66
C HIS A 254 5.81 -0.78 -21.76
N ILE A 255 6.06 0.33 -21.06
CA ILE A 255 7.31 1.09 -21.17
C ILE A 255 8.54 0.41 -20.54
N LEU A 256 8.36 -0.77 -19.94
CA LEU A 256 9.43 -1.53 -19.29
C LEU A 256 10.04 -2.57 -20.26
N ASP A 257 11.37 -2.73 -20.22
CA ASP A 257 12.12 -3.78 -20.92
C ASP A 257 12.16 -5.10 -20.12
N GLU A 258 12.86 -6.11 -20.65
CA GLU A 258 12.97 -7.44 -20.01
C GLU A 258 13.72 -7.41 -18.67
N GLU A 259 14.51 -6.35 -18.42
CA GLU A 259 15.18 -6.11 -17.15
C GLU A 259 14.37 -5.20 -16.22
N GLY A 260 13.13 -4.87 -16.57
CA GLY A 260 12.24 -4.01 -15.79
C GLY A 260 12.65 -2.54 -15.79
N ARG A 261 13.50 -2.10 -16.75
CA ARG A 261 13.94 -0.71 -16.87
C ARG A 261 13.10 0.02 -17.91
N VAL A 262 13.04 1.33 -17.78
CA VAL A 262 12.31 2.17 -18.73
C VAL A 262 13.04 2.19 -20.08
N LYS A 263 12.30 1.79 -21.12
CA LYS A 263 12.73 1.82 -22.53
C LYS A 263 13.20 3.22 -22.91
N MET A 264 14.26 3.27 -23.73
CA MET A 264 15.02 4.50 -23.97
C MET A 264 14.15 5.64 -24.51
N GLU A 265 13.21 5.34 -25.39
CA GLU A 265 12.28 6.29 -26.02
C GLU A 265 11.28 6.95 -25.06
N TRP A 266 11.11 6.41 -23.85
CA TRP A 266 10.18 6.92 -22.83
C TRP A 266 10.86 7.69 -21.69
N ARG A 267 12.20 7.64 -21.57
CA ARG A 267 12.92 8.16 -20.40
C ARG A 267 12.70 9.65 -20.16
N ASP A 268 12.81 10.47 -21.19
CA ASP A 268 12.68 11.93 -21.05
C ASP A 268 11.26 12.32 -20.64
N ARG A 269 10.24 11.72 -21.29
CA ARG A 269 8.82 11.94 -20.97
C ARG A 269 8.48 11.50 -19.55
N LEU A 270 9.01 10.36 -19.12
CA LEU A 270 8.81 9.87 -17.76
C LEU A 270 9.47 10.82 -16.75
N SER A 271 10.73 11.22 -16.99
CA SER A 271 11.45 12.11 -16.09
C SER A 271 10.74 13.45 -15.90
N GLU A 272 10.21 14.04 -16.98
CA GLU A 272 9.41 15.27 -16.92
C GLU A 272 8.15 15.08 -16.08
N TYR A 273 7.42 13.98 -16.28
CA TYR A 273 6.22 13.69 -15.52
C TYR A 273 6.50 13.42 -14.03
N LEU A 274 7.55 12.65 -13.72
CA LEU A 274 7.97 12.38 -12.34
C LEU A 274 8.36 13.67 -11.61
N ALA A 275 9.05 14.58 -12.29
CA ALA A 275 9.38 15.91 -11.76
C ALA A 275 8.11 16.73 -11.47
N GLN A 276 7.13 16.70 -12.38
CA GLN A 276 5.85 17.39 -12.21
C GLN A 276 5.08 16.87 -10.98
N VAL A 277 4.86 15.56 -10.87
CA VAL A 277 4.07 14.99 -9.76
C VAL A 277 4.78 15.11 -8.40
N SER A 278 6.10 15.24 -8.40
CA SER A 278 6.92 15.36 -7.18
C SER A 278 7.21 16.81 -6.77
N GLN A 279 6.84 17.81 -7.59
CA GLN A 279 7.24 19.20 -7.39
C GLN A 279 6.83 19.77 -6.03
N ASP A 280 5.57 19.57 -5.64
CA ASP A 280 5.03 20.07 -4.37
C ASP A 280 5.66 19.36 -3.16
N LEU A 281 5.99 18.07 -3.30
CA LEU A 281 6.69 17.30 -2.27
C LEU A 281 8.11 17.85 -2.04
N MET A 282 8.81 18.22 -3.11
CA MET A 282 10.12 18.85 -3.04
C MET A 282 10.05 20.23 -2.38
N GLN A 283 9.10 21.06 -2.80
CA GLN A 283 8.91 22.41 -2.23
C GLN A 283 8.60 22.37 -0.74
N ARG A 284 7.81 21.38 -0.30
CA ARG A 284 7.43 21.20 1.10
C ARG A 284 8.44 20.39 1.92
N ARG A 285 9.56 19.97 1.32
CA ARG A 285 10.61 19.16 1.96
C ARG A 285 10.04 17.90 2.61
N ALA A 286 9.36 17.07 1.81
CA ALA A 286 8.86 15.77 2.24
C ALA A 286 9.95 14.97 2.99
N THR A 287 9.58 14.41 4.14
CA THR A 287 10.43 13.55 4.97
C THR A 287 10.28 12.08 4.63
N SER A 288 9.13 11.70 4.06
CA SER A 288 8.91 10.41 3.42
C SER A 288 7.98 10.57 2.22
N LEU A 289 8.05 9.62 1.29
CA LEU A 289 7.20 9.52 0.10
C LEU A 289 6.68 8.08 0.00
N ILE A 290 5.37 7.92 0.08
CA ILE A 290 4.68 6.66 -0.13
C ILE A 290 4.38 6.48 -1.62
N LEU A 291 4.87 5.38 -2.19
CA LEU A 291 4.46 4.89 -3.51
C LEU A 291 3.12 4.15 -3.34
N GLY A 292 2.03 4.89 -3.23
CA GLY A 292 0.67 4.41 -2.95
C GLY A 292 -0.05 3.82 -4.18
N CYS A 293 0.72 3.19 -5.06
CA CYS A 293 0.25 2.32 -6.14
C CYS A 293 1.40 1.34 -6.44
N THR A 294 1.06 0.06 -6.61
CA THR A 294 2.06 -1.00 -6.85
C THR A 294 2.84 -0.79 -8.14
N HIS A 295 2.24 -0.18 -9.17
CA HIS A 295 2.95 0.20 -10.39
C HIS A 295 4.07 1.22 -10.16
N PHE A 296 3.99 2.03 -9.10
CA PHE A 296 4.97 3.09 -8.88
C PHE A 296 6.30 2.51 -8.39
N GLU A 297 6.30 1.30 -7.82
CA GLU A 297 7.50 0.60 -7.35
C GLU A 297 8.44 0.22 -8.51
N TYR A 298 7.93 0.06 -9.74
CA TYR A 298 8.77 -0.08 -10.94
C TYR A 298 9.64 1.15 -11.21
N PHE A 299 9.24 2.32 -10.70
CA PHE A 299 9.95 3.60 -10.86
C PHE A 299 10.67 4.03 -9.58
N GLU A 300 10.84 3.16 -8.59
CA GLU A 300 11.51 3.49 -7.31
C GLU A 300 12.93 4.04 -7.55
N ARG A 301 13.66 3.48 -8.52
CA ARG A 301 14.99 3.96 -8.89
C ARG A 301 14.93 5.38 -9.48
N ASP A 302 13.94 5.67 -10.31
CA ASP A 302 13.76 6.98 -10.92
C ASP A 302 13.39 8.03 -9.86
N PHE A 303 12.48 7.70 -8.94
CA PHE A 303 12.19 8.53 -7.77
C PHE A 303 13.43 8.74 -6.89
N SER A 304 14.27 7.71 -6.73
CA SER A 304 15.50 7.82 -5.94
C SER A 304 16.52 8.76 -6.57
N MET A 305 16.62 8.77 -7.90
CA MET A 305 17.47 9.71 -8.63
C MET A 305 16.91 11.14 -8.60
N LEU A 306 15.59 11.29 -8.69
CA LEU A 306 14.90 12.59 -8.64
C LEU A 306 14.93 13.22 -7.23
N LEU A 307 14.82 12.39 -6.19
CA LEU A 307 14.72 12.79 -4.78
C LEU A 307 15.88 12.21 -3.95
N PRO A 308 17.15 12.50 -4.29
CA PRO A 308 18.31 11.80 -3.72
C PRO A 308 18.46 12.01 -2.21
N THR A 309 18.09 13.19 -1.71
CA THR A 309 18.11 13.46 -0.26
C THR A 309 17.07 12.62 0.50
N LEU A 310 15.90 12.41 -0.10
CA LEU A 310 14.85 11.58 0.47
C LEU A 310 15.25 10.10 0.44
N ALA A 311 15.78 9.65 -0.70
CA ALA A 311 16.25 8.28 -0.89
C ALA A 311 17.39 7.91 0.07
N ALA A 312 18.39 8.79 0.23
CA ALA A 312 19.53 8.57 1.12
C ALA A 312 19.13 8.39 2.60
N ARG A 313 17.95 8.87 2.99
CA ARG A 313 17.39 8.74 4.34
C ARG A 313 16.39 7.60 4.47
N GLY A 314 16.24 6.77 3.43
CA GLY A 314 15.23 5.71 3.37
C GLY A 314 13.79 6.24 3.30
N GLY A 315 13.59 7.48 2.85
CA GLY A 315 12.29 8.13 2.85
C GLY A 315 11.32 7.66 1.75
N ILE A 316 11.80 6.99 0.70
CA ILE A 316 10.96 6.44 -0.37
C ILE A 316 10.41 5.07 0.06
N VAL A 317 9.09 4.97 0.22
CA VAL A 317 8.38 3.82 0.78
C VAL A 317 7.70 3.03 -0.33
N SER A 318 8.27 1.87 -0.64
CA SER A 318 7.72 0.82 -1.48
C SER A 318 7.10 -0.27 -0.60
N PRO A 319 5.77 -0.44 -0.58
CA PRO A 319 5.11 -1.28 0.42
C PRO A 319 5.07 -2.78 0.10
N SER A 320 5.30 -3.21 -1.15
CA SER A 320 5.09 -4.61 -1.56
C SER A 320 5.90 -5.64 -0.77
N GLY A 321 7.18 -5.37 -0.50
CA GLY A 321 8.02 -6.29 0.28
C GLY A 321 7.59 -6.42 1.74
N ALA A 322 7.12 -5.32 2.33
CA ALA A 322 6.60 -5.33 3.70
C ALA A 322 5.23 -5.99 3.79
N LEU A 323 4.38 -5.84 2.75
CA LEU A 323 3.15 -6.61 2.65
C LEU A 323 3.46 -8.11 2.60
N ALA A 324 4.40 -8.53 1.74
CA ALA A 324 4.83 -9.93 1.66
C ALA A 324 5.32 -10.48 3.02
N THR A 325 6.11 -9.69 3.76
CA THR A 325 6.56 -10.05 5.11
C THR A 325 5.39 -10.26 6.06
N ARG A 326 4.44 -9.31 6.09
CA ARG A 326 3.26 -9.41 6.96
C ARG A 326 2.36 -10.59 6.61
N LEU A 327 2.26 -10.94 5.33
CA LEU A 327 1.52 -12.12 4.89
C LEU A 327 2.21 -13.41 5.34
N LEU A 328 3.54 -13.48 5.24
CA LEU A 328 4.29 -14.64 5.71
C LEU A 328 4.17 -14.82 7.22
N ASP A 329 4.31 -13.75 8.00
CA ASP A 329 4.17 -13.80 9.47
C ASP A 329 2.77 -14.29 9.88
N ALA A 330 1.73 -13.76 9.24
CA ALA A 330 0.35 -14.18 9.48
C ALA A 330 0.11 -15.65 9.11
N TYR A 331 0.72 -16.10 8.01
CA TYR A 331 0.64 -17.48 7.59
C TYR A 331 1.35 -18.42 8.56
N LEU A 332 2.54 -18.05 9.03
CA LEU A 332 3.27 -18.80 10.05
C LEU A 332 2.44 -18.97 11.33
N ALA A 333 1.80 -17.90 11.81
CA ALA A 333 0.87 -17.98 12.94
C ALA A 333 -0.36 -18.86 12.65
N TYR A 334 -0.85 -18.86 11.40
CA TYR A 334 -1.96 -19.72 10.98
C TYR A 334 -1.57 -21.21 11.02
N ILE A 335 -0.41 -21.59 10.49
CA ILE A 335 0.03 -22.99 10.41
C ILE A 335 0.46 -23.58 11.76
N GLU A 336 0.86 -22.73 12.71
CA GLU A 336 1.06 -23.15 14.11
C GLU A 336 -0.26 -23.63 14.74
N ALA A 337 -1.38 -23.00 14.39
CA ALA A 337 -2.70 -23.31 14.91
C ALA A 337 -3.48 -24.35 14.08
N HIS A 338 -3.06 -24.63 12.84
CA HIS A 338 -3.76 -25.51 11.90
C HIS A 338 -2.75 -26.39 11.17
N PRO A 339 -2.78 -27.73 11.33
CA PRO A 339 -1.91 -28.63 10.59
C PRO A 339 -2.07 -28.40 9.08
N VAL A 340 -0.96 -28.05 8.41
CA VAL A 340 -0.97 -27.79 6.97
C VAL A 340 -0.57 -29.02 6.19
N GLN A 341 -1.34 -29.31 5.14
CA GLN A 341 -0.92 -30.27 4.12
C GLN A 341 0.15 -29.58 3.27
N PRO A 342 1.38 -30.13 3.16
CA PRO A 342 2.40 -29.51 2.35
C PRO A 342 1.95 -29.42 0.88
N VAL A 343 2.06 -28.23 0.28
CA VAL A 343 1.88 -28.07 -1.17
C VAL A 343 2.95 -28.94 -1.85
N VAL A 344 2.53 -29.94 -2.62
CA VAL A 344 3.43 -31.00 -3.13
C VAL A 344 4.43 -30.49 -4.17
N GLU A 345 4.14 -29.38 -4.82
CA GLU A 345 5.14 -28.57 -5.51
C GLU A 345 5.56 -27.40 -4.61
N ALA A 346 6.17 -27.71 -3.46
CA ALA A 346 6.78 -26.72 -2.59
C ALA A 346 7.71 -25.86 -3.45
N ARG A 347 7.44 -24.54 -3.52
CA ARG A 347 8.14 -23.48 -4.31
C ARG A 347 7.43 -22.97 -5.57
N ALA A 348 6.28 -23.52 -5.96
CA ALA A 348 5.55 -22.96 -7.10
C ALA A 348 4.86 -21.64 -6.72
N ALA A 349 4.91 -20.66 -7.63
CA ALA A 349 4.01 -19.51 -7.60
C ALA A 349 2.95 -19.67 -8.69
N CYS A 350 1.67 -19.56 -8.31
CA CYS A 350 0.53 -19.62 -9.21
C CYS A 350 0.09 -18.20 -9.54
N PHE A 351 -0.08 -17.92 -10.82
CA PHE A 351 -0.60 -16.65 -11.30
C PHE A 351 -1.84 -16.89 -12.15
N GLN A 352 -2.91 -16.17 -11.81
CA GLN A 352 -4.15 -16.15 -12.57
C GLN A 352 -4.54 -14.69 -12.87
N PHE A 353 -5.07 -14.46 -14.07
CA PHE A 353 -5.56 -13.17 -14.51
C PHE A 353 -6.99 -13.32 -15.05
N SER A 354 -7.88 -12.38 -14.74
CA SER A 354 -9.26 -12.41 -15.24
C SER A 354 -9.39 -12.02 -16.71
N GLY A 355 -8.43 -11.26 -17.24
CA GLY A 355 -8.35 -10.82 -18.63
C GLY A 355 -6.97 -11.03 -19.24
N GLU A 356 -6.50 -10.06 -20.01
CA GLU A 356 -5.15 -10.09 -20.60
C GLU A 356 -4.08 -10.15 -19.50
N ARG A 357 -3.10 -11.04 -19.67
CA ARG A 357 -1.97 -11.19 -18.74
C ARG A 357 -0.77 -10.35 -19.21
N PRO A 358 0.13 -9.95 -18.31
CA PRO A 358 1.35 -9.26 -18.71
C PRO A 358 2.27 -10.15 -19.56
N PRO A 359 3.17 -9.55 -20.37
CA PRO A 359 4.16 -10.28 -21.15
C PRO A 359 5.10 -11.13 -20.29
N ASP A 360 5.68 -12.17 -20.88
CA ASP A 360 6.64 -13.07 -20.19
C ASP A 360 7.87 -12.32 -19.65
N ALA A 361 8.25 -11.23 -20.30
CA ALA A 361 9.29 -10.30 -19.85
C ALA A 361 9.04 -9.79 -18.42
N THR A 362 7.79 -9.51 -18.05
CA THR A 362 7.43 -9.04 -16.70
C THR A 362 7.73 -10.10 -15.64
N PHE A 363 7.44 -11.38 -15.91
CA PHE A 363 7.75 -12.47 -14.99
C PHE A 363 9.26 -12.65 -14.80
N LYS A 364 10.02 -12.57 -15.91
CA LYS A 364 11.48 -12.65 -15.89
C LYS A 364 12.11 -11.51 -15.10
N ALA A 365 11.66 -10.28 -15.32
CA ALA A 365 12.13 -9.09 -14.62
C ALA A 365 11.94 -9.20 -13.09
N LEU A 366 10.86 -9.86 -12.66
CA LEU A 366 10.57 -10.12 -11.24
C LEU A 366 11.30 -11.35 -10.67
N GLY A 367 12.16 -12.01 -11.45
CA GLY A 367 12.91 -13.18 -11.01
C GLY A 367 12.05 -14.42 -10.78
N LEU A 368 10.83 -14.46 -11.35
CA LEU A 368 9.90 -15.57 -11.21
C LEU A 368 10.28 -16.69 -12.19
N ALA A 369 11.23 -17.54 -11.83
CA ALA A 369 11.78 -18.56 -12.72
C ALA A 369 10.88 -19.79 -12.95
N GLU A 370 10.04 -20.13 -11.96
CA GLU A 370 9.15 -21.30 -11.99
C GLU A 370 7.73 -20.85 -11.61
N VAL A 371 6.85 -20.72 -12.60
CA VAL A 371 5.47 -20.28 -12.38
C VAL A 371 4.47 -21.20 -13.04
N THR A 372 3.33 -21.37 -12.38
CA THR A 372 2.14 -21.99 -12.94
C THR A 372 1.17 -20.89 -13.35
N LEU A 373 0.85 -20.83 -14.65
CA LEU A 373 -0.18 -19.94 -15.16
C LEU A 373 -1.51 -20.69 -15.26
N VAL A 374 -2.52 -20.14 -14.59
CA VAL A 374 -3.89 -20.65 -14.67
C VAL A 374 -4.66 -19.84 -15.70
N SER A 375 -5.38 -20.53 -16.57
CA SER A 375 -6.22 -19.89 -17.59
C SER A 375 -7.28 -18.98 -16.94
N PRO A 376 -7.70 -17.90 -17.62
CA PRO A 376 -8.83 -17.09 -17.17
C PRO A 376 -10.07 -17.97 -16.98
N THR A 377 -10.81 -17.75 -15.90
CA THR A 377 -12.05 -18.47 -15.57
C THR A 377 -13.26 -17.59 -15.70
#